data_AF-A0A2D0ANS9-F1
#
_entry.id   AF-A0A2D0ANS9-F1
#
_cell.length_a   1.000
_cell.length_b   1.000
_cell.length_c   1.000
_cell.angle_alpha   90.00
_cell.angle_beta   90.00
_cell.angle_gamma   90.00
#
_symmetry.space_group_name_H-M   'P 1'
#
loop_
_entity.id
_entity.type
_entity.pdbx_description
1 polymer ?
#
loop_
_entity_poly.entity_id
_entity_poly.type
_entity_poly.pdbx_seq_one_letter_code
_entity_poly.pdbx_strand_id
1 'polypeptide(L)'
;MTIRAVLFPYWTGDCHVPSGEEKIGDAPVVHHGQGRGVGEIAAWLDGDFGHLGCGSELRTRSAFVAPTKGDEGSACVHYGEGHVVLRAADFLLVYSRWNSQDVVLLTRPQILAVLEGYAVFRSMNPQKKHRPPMPFAIEYEAEGEDAVQRFTQAGGCFDPEH
;
A
#
# COMPACT_ATOMS: atom_id res chain seq x y z
N MET A 1 18.00 0.53 3.17
CA MET A 1 17.79 2.00 3.27
C MET A 1 16.32 2.23 3.11
N THR A 2 15.67 2.81 4.13
CA THR A 2 14.22 3.08 4.10
C THR A 2 13.93 4.27 3.18
N ILE A 3 12.91 4.12 2.35
CA ILE A 3 12.39 5.14 1.43
C ILE A 3 11.20 5.84 2.11
N ARG A 4 11.13 7.16 1.99
CA ARG A 4 10.05 8.00 2.54
C ARG A 4 9.27 8.64 1.40
N ALA A 5 7.95 8.56 1.46
CA ALA A 5 7.06 9.19 0.49
C ALA A 5 5.82 9.76 1.18
N VAL A 6 5.04 10.54 0.44
CA VAL A 6 3.75 11.10 0.88
C VAL A 6 2.66 10.66 -0.08
N LEU A 7 1.56 10.18 0.48
CA LEU A 7 0.32 9.95 -0.26
C LEU A 7 -0.55 11.20 -0.17
N PHE A 8 -0.94 11.70 -1.33
CA PHE A 8 -1.73 12.90 -1.52
C PHE A 8 -3.18 12.54 -1.89
N PRO A 9 -4.14 13.44 -1.60
CA PRO A 9 -5.49 13.32 -2.13
C PRO A 9 -5.49 13.58 -3.65
N TYR A 10 -6.10 12.66 -4.38
CA TYR A 10 -6.30 12.76 -5.82
C TYR A 10 -7.79 12.67 -6.17
N TRP A 11 -8.31 13.71 -6.82
CA TRP A 11 -9.69 13.77 -7.27
C TRP A 11 -9.86 13.00 -8.58
N THR A 12 -10.56 11.86 -8.51
CA THR A 12 -10.84 10.99 -9.66
C THR A 12 -11.91 11.55 -10.59
N GLY A 13 -12.71 12.48 -10.11
CA GLY A 13 -13.96 12.92 -10.75
C GLY A 13 -15.16 12.75 -9.83
N ASP A 14 -15.12 11.70 -9.01
CA ASP A 14 -16.23 11.32 -8.11
C ASP A 14 -15.83 11.35 -6.63
N CYS A 15 -14.57 11.04 -6.33
CA CYS A 15 -14.06 10.98 -4.96
C CYS A 15 -12.56 11.28 -4.89
N HIS A 16 -12.08 11.54 -3.67
CA HIS A 16 -10.67 11.59 -3.34
C HIS A 16 -10.14 10.20 -3.01
N VAL A 17 -9.07 9.80 -3.68
CA VAL A 17 -8.32 8.57 -3.45
C VAL A 17 -6.87 8.91 -3.06
N PRO A 18 -6.14 8.03 -2.34
CA PRO A 18 -4.72 8.23 -2.12
C PRO A 18 -3.95 8.10 -3.43
N SER A 19 -2.89 8.88 -3.60
CA SER A 19 -2.02 8.84 -4.79
C SER A 19 -0.61 9.31 -4.46
N GLY A 20 0.38 8.87 -5.24
CA GLY A 20 1.72 9.47 -5.24
C GLY A 20 1.78 10.88 -5.86
N GLU A 21 0.68 11.34 -6.43
CA GLU A 21 0.49 12.63 -7.08
C GLU A 21 -0.68 13.39 -6.45
N GLU A 22 -0.62 14.72 -6.44
CA GLU A 22 -1.68 15.55 -5.89
C GLU A 22 -2.60 16.10 -6.99
N LYS A 23 -3.91 15.99 -6.78
CA LYS A 23 -4.91 16.66 -7.62
C LYS A 23 -6.15 17.01 -6.80
N ILE A 24 -6.31 18.29 -6.48
CA ILE A 24 -7.47 18.76 -5.70
C ILE A 24 -8.53 19.34 -6.65
N GLY A 25 -9.65 18.64 -6.78
CA GLY A 25 -10.75 19.04 -7.67
C GLY A 25 -10.29 19.13 -9.12
N ASP A 26 -10.42 20.31 -9.73
CA ASP A 26 -10.05 20.55 -11.14
C ASP A 26 -8.64 21.16 -11.30
N ALA A 27 -7.87 21.25 -10.22
CA ALA A 27 -6.50 21.75 -10.31
C ALA A 27 -5.62 20.85 -11.21
N PRO A 28 -4.58 21.40 -11.85
CA PRO A 28 -3.57 20.60 -12.53
C PRO A 28 -2.94 19.57 -11.58
N VAL A 29 -2.53 18.42 -12.13
CA VAL A 29 -1.83 17.37 -11.39
C VAL A 29 -0.44 17.86 -11.00
N VAL A 30 -0.05 17.61 -9.75
CA VAL A 30 1.31 17.86 -9.25
C VAL A 30 2.05 16.53 -9.15
N HIS A 31 3.12 16.41 -9.94
CA HIS A 31 4.00 15.25 -9.95
C HIS A 31 5.16 15.44 -8.98
N HIS A 32 5.27 14.56 -7.98
CA HIS A 32 6.32 14.63 -6.96
C HIS A 32 7.51 13.70 -7.24
N GLY A 33 7.41 12.78 -8.20
CA GLY A 33 8.52 11.91 -8.60
C GLY A 33 9.06 11.00 -7.49
N GLN A 34 8.18 10.50 -6.61
CA GLN A 34 8.57 9.85 -5.35
C GLN A 34 8.91 8.34 -5.47
N GLY A 35 8.95 7.79 -6.68
CA GLY A 35 9.16 6.35 -6.92
C GLY A 35 7.88 5.60 -7.31
N ARG A 36 8.03 4.34 -7.74
CA ARG A 36 6.88 3.51 -8.15
C ARG A 36 6.14 2.90 -6.96
N GLY A 37 6.85 2.62 -5.87
CA GLY A 37 6.33 2.02 -4.66
C GLY A 37 5.27 2.89 -3.97
N VAL A 38 5.37 4.23 -4.06
CA VAL A 38 4.29 5.10 -3.57
C VAL A 38 3.00 4.91 -4.38
N GLY A 39 3.12 4.75 -5.70
CA GLY A 39 1.98 4.49 -6.58
C GLY A 39 1.37 3.13 -6.30
N GLU A 40 2.21 2.13 -6.05
CA GLU A 40 1.77 0.78 -5.71
C GLU A 40 1.06 0.73 -4.36
N ILE A 41 1.59 1.39 -3.33
CA ILE A 41 0.91 1.49 -2.03
C ILE A 41 -0.42 2.24 -2.19
N ALA A 42 -0.47 3.31 -2.99
CA ALA A 42 -1.70 4.02 -3.28
C ALA A 42 -2.75 3.13 -3.95
N ALA A 43 -2.34 2.41 -5.00
CA ALA A 43 -3.19 1.51 -5.77
C ALA A 43 -3.70 0.35 -4.91
N TRP A 44 -2.85 -0.21 -4.04
CA TRP A 44 -3.24 -1.21 -3.07
C TRP A 44 -4.32 -0.70 -2.13
N LEU A 45 -4.12 0.48 -1.55
CA LEU A 45 -5.08 1.06 -0.62
C LEU A 45 -6.44 1.33 -1.27
N ASP A 46 -6.45 1.93 -2.45
CA ASP A 46 -7.67 2.27 -3.17
C ASP A 46 -8.39 1.01 -3.69
N GLY A 47 -7.67 0.15 -4.40
CA GLY A 47 -8.25 -1.03 -5.05
C GLY A 47 -8.76 -2.09 -4.06
N ASP A 48 -8.03 -2.33 -2.97
CA ASP A 48 -8.38 -3.43 -2.06
C ASP A 48 -9.27 -2.98 -0.89
N PHE A 49 -9.31 -1.69 -0.55
CA PHE A 49 -10.08 -1.19 0.61
C PHE A 49 -11.04 -0.05 0.28
N GLY A 50 -10.79 0.74 -0.76
CA GLY A 50 -11.58 1.92 -1.11
C GLY A 50 -13.07 1.60 -1.31
N HIS A 51 -13.36 0.44 -1.89
CA HIS A 51 -14.73 -0.03 -2.14
C HIS A 51 -15.38 -0.83 -0.98
N LEU A 52 -14.60 -1.29 0.00
CA LEU A 52 -15.07 -2.21 1.05
C LEU A 52 -15.71 -1.52 2.28
N GLY A 53 -16.04 -0.23 2.17
CA GLY A 53 -16.63 0.57 3.26
C GLY A 53 -15.65 0.88 4.39
N CYS A 54 -15.94 1.90 5.22
CA CYS A 54 -14.99 2.38 6.24
C CYS A 54 -14.63 1.29 7.26
N GLY A 55 -13.35 1.19 7.62
CA GLY A 55 -12.86 0.20 8.58
C GLY A 55 -12.49 -1.16 7.98
N SER A 56 -12.50 -1.32 6.66
CA SER A 56 -11.99 -2.53 5.99
C SER A 56 -10.49 -2.73 6.24
N GLU A 57 -9.72 -1.66 6.16
CA GLU A 57 -8.28 -1.62 6.46
C GLU A 57 -7.97 -2.12 7.88
N LEU A 58 -8.84 -1.79 8.84
CA LEU A 58 -8.69 -2.22 10.24
C LEU A 58 -9.00 -3.71 10.45
N ARG A 59 -9.85 -4.33 9.62
CA ARG A 59 -10.12 -5.77 9.70
C ARG A 59 -8.90 -6.57 9.25
N THR A 60 -8.27 -6.14 8.15
CA THR A 60 -7.06 -6.79 7.60
C THR A 60 -5.83 -6.55 8.48
N ARG A 61 -5.80 -5.46 9.25
CA ARG A 61 -4.74 -5.18 10.24
C ARG A 61 -4.37 -6.39 11.10
N SER A 62 -5.36 -7.19 11.52
CA SER A 62 -5.14 -8.37 12.36
C SER A 62 -4.22 -9.42 11.70
N ALA A 63 -4.32 -9.60 10.38
CA ALA A 63 -3.48 -10.51 9.62
C ALA A 63 -2.01 -10.06 9.56
N PHE A 64 -1.77 -8.75 9.55
CA PHE A 64 -0.41 -8.18 9.54
C PHE A 64 0.24 -8.16 10.93
N VAL A 65 -0.56 -8.10 12.01
CA VAL A 65 -0.06 -8.16 13.39
C VAL A 65 0.31 -9.59 13.80
N ALA A 66 -0.34 -10.59 13.22
CA ALA A 66 -0.14 -11.99 13.58
C ALA A 66 1.35 -12.37 13.55
N PRO A 67 1.86 -13.04 14.60
CA PRO A 67 3.25 -13.49 14.62
C PRO A 67 3.52 -14.48 13.48
N THR A 68 4.74 -14.44 12.95
CA THR A 68 5.27 -15.44 12.03
C THR A 68 5.48 -16.71 12.84
N LYS A 69 4.90 -17.85 12.45
CA LYS A 69 5.30 -19.12 13.07
C LYS A 69 6.67 -19.48 12.50
N GLY A 70 7.59 -19.90 13.38
CA GLY A 70 9.03 -19.98 13.09
C GLY A 70 9.45 -20.83 11.88
N ASP A 71 8.56 -21.67 11.33
CA ASP A 71 8.81 -22.53 10.16
C ASP A 71 7.90 -22.20 8.95
N GLU A 72 7.04 -21.19 9.02
CA GLU A 72 6.24 -20.74 7.89
C GLU A 72 7.10 -19.85 6.99
N GLY A 73 7.78 -20.41 5.99
CA GLY A 73 8.65 -19.65 5.06
C GLY A 73 7.96 -18.40 4.47
N SER A 74 7.19 -18.55 3.40
CA SER A 74 6.36 -17.49 2.82
C SER A 74 4.88 -17.78 3.09
N ALA A 75 4.12 -16.78 3.53
CA ALA A 75 2.68 -16.91 3.77
C ALA A 75 1.92 -15.75 3.12
N CYS A 76 0.84 -16.07 2.40
CA CYS A 76 -0.12 -15.06 1.96
C CYS A 76 -0.96 -14.60 3.16
N VAL A 77 -0.84 -13.32 3.53
CA VAL A 77 -1.54 -12.72 4.69
C VAL A 77 -2.69 -11.80 4.28
N HIS A 78 -2.73 -11.36 3.02
CA HIS A 78 -3.86 -10.63 2.45
C HIS A 78 -3.98 -10.96 0.97
N TYR A 79 -5.21 -11.13 0.51
CA TYR A 79 -5.54 -11.36 -0.89
C TYR A 79 -6.75 -10.49 -1.21
N GLY A 80 -6.51 -9.38 -1.90
CA GLY A 80 -7.55 -8.45 -2.31
C GLY A 80 -7.89 -8.58 -3.78
N GLU A 81 -8.62 -7.58 -4.27
CA GLU A 81 -9.09 -7.55 -5.65
C GLU A 81 -7.92 -7.32 -6.61
N GLY A 82 -7.08 -6.33 -6.32
CA GLY A 82 -5.94 -5.97 -7.17
C GLY A 82 -4.60 -6.50 -6.67
N HIS A 83 -4.46 -6.75 -5.37
CA HIS A 83 -3.15 -7.00 -4.77
C HIS A 83 -3.14 -8.22 -3.85
N VAL A 84 -1.93 -8.72 -3.64
CA VAL A 84 -1.64 -9.77 -2.67
C VAL A 84 -0.52 -9.29 -1.76
N VAL A 85 -0.58 -9.66 -0.49
CA VAL A 85 0.48 -9.41 0.47
C VAL A 85 1.04 -10.74 0.97
N LEU A 86 2.31 -10.96 0.69
CA LEU A 86 3.08 -12.08 1.20
C LEU A 86 3.88 -11.64 2.41
N ARG A 87 4.12 -12.55 3.34
CA ARG A 87 4.93 -12.33 4.53
C ARG A 87 6.04 -13.37 4.59
N ALA A 88 7.25 -12.92 4.86
CA ALA A 88 8.40 -13.76 5.17
C ALA A 88 9.25 -13.06 6.23
N ALA A 89 9.57 -13.77 7.33
CA ALA A 89 10.20 -13.18 8.52
C ALA A 89 9.46 -11.90 8.99
N ASP A 90 10.15 -10.75 8.94
CA ASP A 90 9.63 -9.42 9.32
C ASP A 90 9.19 -8.56 8.13
N PHE A 91 9.32 -9.09 6.91
CA PHE A 91 8.97 -8.39 5.68
C PHE A 91 7.58 -8.78 5.18
N LEU A 92 6.93 -7.79 4.58
CA LEU A 92 5.69 -7.92 3.83
C LEU A 92 5.91 -7.40 2.43
N LEU A 93 5.70 -8.26 1.44
CA LEU A 93 5.75 -7.90 0.03
C LEU A 93 4.33 -7.69 -0.46
N VAL A 94 3.99 -6.44 -0.79
CA VAL A 94 2.74 -6.09 -1.46
C VAL A 94 3.02 -6.10 -2.96
N TYR A 95 2.17 -6.75 -3.73
CA TYR A 95 2.33 -6.80 -5.17
C TYR A 95 1.00 -6.79 -5.92
N SER A 96 1.03 -6.18 -7.10
CA SER A 96 -0.07 -6.16 -8.03
C SER A 96 -0.25 -7.52 -8.70
N ARG A 97 -1.50 -7.98 -8.75
CA ARG A 97 -1.89 -9.18 -9.50
C ARG A 97 -1.86 -8.97 -11.02
N TRP A 98 -1.72 -7.71 -11.46
CA TRP A 98 -1.80 -7.32 -12.87
C TRP A 98 -0.45 -6.99 -13.48
N ASN A 99 0.54 -6.65 -12.64
CA ASN A 99 1.88 -6.32 -13.08
C ASN A 99 2.92 -6.76 -12.04
N SER A 100 3.73 -7.76 -12.39
CA SER A 100 4.75 -8.33 -11.51
C SER A 100 5.91 -7.39 -11.17
N GLN A 101 6.04 -6.27 -11.89
CA GLN A 101 7.02 -5.22 -11.59
C GLN A 101 6.53 -4.23 -10.54
N ASP A 102 5.22 -4.21 -10.29
CA ASP A 102 4.61 -3.35 -9.29
C ASP A 102 4.59 -4.11 -7.96
N VAL A 103 5.72 -4.00 -7.27
CA VAL A 103 6.03 -4.71 -6.03
C VAL A 103 6.70 -3.75 -5.06
N VAL A 104 6.30 -3.81 -3.79
CA VAL A 104 6.85 -2.96 -2.73
C VAL A 104 7.05 -3.78 -1.46
N LEU A 105 8.21 -3.58 -0.83
CA LEU A 105 8.60 -4.27 0.40
C LEU A 105 8.42 -3.34 1.59
N LEU A 106 7.67 -3.78 2.58
CA LEU A 106 7.49 -3.08 3.84
C LEU A 106 7.88 -3.99 5.01
N THR A 107 8.22 -3.39 6.13
CA THR A 107 8.26 -4.08 7.42
C THR A 107 6.88 -4.09 8.07
N ARG A 108 6.69 -4.92 9.10
CA ARG A 108 5.45 -4.93 9.89
C ARG A 108 5.07 -3.56 10.46
N PRO A 109 5.97 -2.78 11.10
CA PRO A 109 5.62 -1.43 11.56
C PRO A 109 5.19 -0.49 10.44
N GLN A 110 5.83 -0.58 9.27
CA GLN A 110 5.55 0.28 8.13
C GLN A 110 4.18 0.01 7.51
N ILE A 111 3.82 -1.26 7.25
CA ILE A 111 2.50 -1.57 6.68
C ILE A 111 1.37 -1.19 7.65
N LEU A 112 1.59 -1.34 8.96
CA LEU A 112 0.62 -0.91 9.97
C LEU A 112 0.45 0.61 9.99
N ALA A 113 1.55 1.36 9.89
CA ALA A 113 1.51 2.82 9.79
C ALA A 113 0.79 3.29 8.52
N VAL A 114 0.98 2.61 7.39
CA VAL A 114 0.25 2.88 6.14
C VAL A 114 -1.26 2.72 6.33
N LEU A 115 -1.71 1.63 6.95
CA LEU A 115 -3.14 1.39 7.21
C LEU A 115 -3.73 2.40 8.19
N GLU A 116 -2.96 2.82 9.19
CA GLU A 116 -3.38 3.86 10.14
C GLU A 116 -3.53 5.23 9.45
N GLY A 117 -2.56 5.62 8.62
CA GLY A 117 -2.64 6.84 7.83
C GLY A 117 -3.83 6.83 6.86
N TYR A 118 -4.08 5.68 6.22
CA TYR A 118 -5.21 5.51 5.32
C TYR A 118 -6.57 5.56 6.05
N ALA A 119 -6.67 4.99 7.25
CA ALA A 119 -7.88 5.09 8.07
C ALA A 119 -8.21 6.55 8.42
N VAL A 120 -7.19 7.37 8.72
CA VAL A 120 -7.36 8.82 8.94
C VAL A 120 -7.77 9.52 7.65
N PHE A 121 -7.13 9.22 6.52
CA PHE A 121 -7.49 9.75 5.20
C PHE A 121 -8.99 9.53 4.90
N ARG A 122 -9.48 8.32 5.18
CA ARG A 122 -10.88 7.91 4.96
C ARG A 122 -11.89 8.41 5.98
N SER A 123 -11.45 8.96 7.11
CA SER A 123 -12.36 9.54 8.11
C SER A 123 -13.09 10.78 7.59
N MET A 124 -12.54 11.40 6.54
CA MET A 124 -13.14 12.50 5.81
C MET A 124 -14.05 11.99 4.69
N ASN A 125 -15.13 12.71 4.38
CA ASN A 125 -15.99 12.34 3.24
C ASN A 125 -15.22 12.53 1.92
N PRO A 126 -14.87 11.45 1.18
CA PRO A 126 -14.03 11.53 0.00
C PRO A 126 -14.75 12.16 -1.19
N GLN A 127 -16.08 12.24 -1.19
CA GLN A 127 -16.87 12.85 -2.29
C GLN A 127 -16.90 14.38 -2.21
N LYS A 128 -16.37 14.99 -1.13
CA LYS A 128 -16.29 16.44 -1.02
C LYS A 128 -15.12 16.98 -1.83
N LYS A 129 -15.37 17.24 -3.12
CA LYS A 129 -14.41 17.81 -4.10
C LYS A 129 -13.49 18.89 -3.52
N HIS A 130 -14.05 19.92 -2.88
CA HIS A 130 -13.30 21.09 -2.36
C HIS A 130 -12.88 20.96 -0.89
N ARG A 131 -13.01 19.78 -0.28
CA ARG A 131 -12.56 19.51 1.09
C ARG A 131 -11.79 18.19 1.10
N PRO A 132 -10.58 18.17 0.50
CA PRO A 132 -9.79 16.95 0.40
C PRO A 132 -9.38 16.44 1.78
N PRO A 133 -9.15 15.12 1.93
CA PRO A 133 -8.42 14.57 3.06
C PRO A 133 -7.01 15.15 3.16
N MET A 134 -6.40 15.05 4.34
CA MET A 134 -4.99 15.45 4.51
C MET A 134 -4.05 14.42 3.87
N PRO A 135 -2.97 14.87 3.21
CA PRO A 135 -1.87 13.98 2.83
C PRO A 135 -1.27 13.29 4.06
N PHE A 136 -0.69 12.11 3.86
CA PHE A 136 0.00 11.38 4.94
C PHE A 136 1.30 10.74 4.46
N ALA A 137 2.28 10.70 5.36
CA ALA A 137 3.59 10.12 5.06
C ALA A 137 3.57 8.59 5.19
N ILE A 138 4.38 7.94 4.37
CA ILE A 138 4.59 6.51 4.37
C ILE A 138 6.09 6.20 4.29
N GLU A 139 6.46 5.02 4.76
CA GLU A 139 7.81 4.48 4.67
C GLU A 139 7.77 3.05 4.13
N TYR A 140 8.76 2.67 3.33
CA TYR A 140 8.93 1.32 2.80
C TYR A 140 10.42 1.02 2.55
N GLU A 141 10.78 -0.25 2.42
CA GLU A 141 12.18 -0.69 2.40
C GLU A 141 12.80 -0.78 1.00
N ALA A 142 11.99 -1.14 0.00
CA ALA A 142 12.40 -1.31 -1.38
C ALA A 142 11.18 -1.37 -2.32
N GLU A 143 11.41 -1.19 -3.61
CA GLU A 143 10.44 -1.35 -4.69
C GLU A 143 11.07 -2.11 -5.86
N GLY A 144 10.24 -2.71 -6.73
CA GLY A 144 10.69 -3.44 -7.92
C GLY A 144 11.56 -4.66 -7.60
N GLU A 145 12.56 -4.91 -8.44
CA GLU A 145 13.44 -6.09 -8.30
C GLU A 145 14.18 -6.16 -6.95
N ASP A 146 14.56 -5.02 -6.36
CA ASP A 146 15.21 -4.97 -5.05
C ASP A 146 14.26 -5.42 -3.92
N ALA A 147 12.96 -5.12 -4.04
CA ALA A 147 11.94 -5.62 -3.11
C ALA A 147 11.85 -7.14 -3.13
N VAL A 148 11.81 -7.73 -4.34
CA VAL A 148 11.77 -9.17 -4.53
C VAL A 148 13.04 -9.83 -3.99
N GLN A 149 14.22 -9.31 -4.35
CA GLN A 149 15.49 -9.87 -3.93
C GLN A 149 15.60 -9.94 -2.40
N ARG A 150 15.27 -8.85 -1.71
CA ARG A 150 15.32 -8.79 -0.24
C ARG A 150 14.27 -9.70 0.40
N PHE A 151 13.07 -9.77 -0.16
CA PHE A 151 12.03 -10.69 0.31
C PHE A 151 12.48 -12.16 0.20
N THR A 152 13.06 -12.54 -0.93
CA THR A 152 13.59 -13.90 -1.15
C THR A 152 14.75 -14.22 -0.20
N GLN A 153 15.67 -13.26 0.04
CA GLN A 153 16.75 -13.42 1.02
C GLN A 153 16.23 -13.64 2.45
N ALA A 154 15.05 -13.12 2.77
CA ALA A 154 14.38 -13.34 4.04
C ALA A 154 13.63 -14.70 4.13
N GLY A 155 13.78 -15.57 3.14
CA GLY A 155 13.10 -16.87 3.07
C GLY A 155 11.73 -16.82 2.39
N GLY A 156 11.38 -15.69 1.79
CA GLY A 156 10.15 -15.53 1.01
C GLY A 156 10.20 -16.24 -0.33
N CYS A 157 9.03 -16.66 -0.80
CA CYS A 157 8.83 -17.19 -2.14
C CYS A 157 7.88 -16.24 -2.86
N PHE A 158 8.36 -15.63 -3.94
CA PHE A 158 7.59 -14.79 -4.85
C PHE A 158 7.69 -15.41 -6.23
N ASP A 159 6.57 -15.92 -6.72
CA ASP A 159 6.44 -16.43 -8.08
C ASP A 159 5.35 -15.61 -8.78
N PRO A 160 5.73 -14.72 -9.71
CA PRO A 160 4.76 -13.86 -10.40
C PRO A 160 3.89 -14.62 -11.41
N GLU A 161 4.16 -15.89 -11.69
CA GLU A 161 3.45 -16.70 -12.68
C GLU A 161 2.35 -17.62 -12.08
N HIS A 162 2.10 -17.54 -10.77
CA HIS A 162 1.04 -18.29 -10.07
C HIS A 162 0.03 -17.40 -9.34
#